data_AF-A0A2H3G1I6-F1
#
_entry.id   AF-A0A2H3G1I6-F1
#
_cell.length_a   1.000
_cell.length_b   1.000
_cell.length_c   1.000
_cell.angle_alpha   90.00
_cell.angle_beta   90.00
_cell.angle_gamma   90.00
#
_symmetry.space_group_name_H-M   'P 1'
#
loop_
_entity.id
_entity.type
_entity.pdbx_description
1 polymer ?
#
loop_
_entity_poly.entity_id
_entity_poly.type
_entity_poly.pdbx_seq_one_letter_code
_entity_poly.pdbx_strand_id
1 'polypeptide(L)'
;MTSKSNTPGVTKWTLNPNSTRVRDNQRRHRARVKARIESLEDQLNATQQELRAAHARIDELESLLASYPPMIVSSRQGESAAELAVSNSGCDGPTCYRHILTTIDQRSRQQDLDKNAVAPFFEIPPANVPASDLFSTAQHYDKDDQLPPVAAGESTTLCRLAYEIIDQHNMAGVESSEIENCLRPGFRRATRMGEGCRVETTILYALIDRINPV
;
A
#
# COMPACT_ATOMS: atom_id res chain seq x y z
N MET A 1 -21.35 -3.68 59.92
CA MET A 1 -20.95 -4.76 59.00
C MET A 1 -19.98 -4.16 58.01
N THR A 2 -18.79 -4.75 57.80
CA THR A 2 -17.71 -4.13 57.01
C THR A 2 -17.68 -4.66 55.57
N SER A 3 -17.94 -3.78 54.61
CA SER A 3 -17.95 -4.10 53.18
C SER A 3 -16.54 -4.41 52.68
N LYS A 4 -16.28 -5.66 52.30
CA LYS A 4 -15.02 -6.04 51.64
C LYS A 4 -15.06 -5.61 50.18
N SER A 5 -14.33 -4.54 49.84
CA SER A 5 -14.08 -4.12 48.46
C SER A 5 -13.23 -5.17 47.75
N ASN A 6 -13.85 -5.99 46.90
CA ASN A 6 -13.17 -7.10 46.23
C ASN A 6 -12.47 -6.60 44.95
N THR A 7 -11.25 -6.08 45.08
CA THR A 7 -10.45 -5.62 43.94
C THR A 7 -10.03 -6.81 43.05
N PRO A 8 -10.40 -6.85 41.75
CA PRO A 8 -9.94 -7.91 40.87
C PRO A 8 -8.42 -7.88 40.73
N GLY A 9 -7.79 -9.05 40.69
CA GLY A 9 -6.34 -9.19 40.81
C GLY A 9 -5.59 -8.66 39.60
N VAL A 10 -4.91 -7.52 39.76
CA VAL A 10 -3.89 -7.04 38.81
C VAL A 10 -2.85 -8.16 38.61
N THR A 11 -2.65 -8.57 37.35
CA THR A 11 -1.82 -9.74 37.03
C THR A 11 -0.37 -9.52 37.46
N LYS A 12 0.14 -10.47 38.27
CA LYS A 12 1.44 -10.45 38.97
C LYS A 12 2.67 -10.05 38.14
N TRP A 13 2.59 -10.13 36.82
CA TRP A 13 3.67 -9.82 35.88
C TRP A 13 4.01 -8.32 35.78
N THR A 14 3.09 -7.44 36.17
CA THR A 14 3.29 -5.97 36.17
C THR A 14 4.00 -5.46 37.42
N LEU A 15 3.82 -6.14 38.57
CA LEU A 15 4.18 -5.63 39.90
C LEU A 15 5.67 -5.74 40.27
N ASN A 16 6.46 -6.56 39.56
CA ASN A 16 7.93 -6.52 39.65
C ASN A 16 8.59 -7.10 38.37
N PRO A 17 8.93 -6.26 37.37
CA PRO A 17 9.59 -6.73 36.16
C PRO A 17 11.07 -7.05 36.43
N ASN A 18 11.44 -8.33 36.38
CA ASN A 18 12.82 -8.80 36.51
C ASN A 18 13.78 -7.99 35.62
N SER A 19 14.65 -7.20 36.25
CA SER A 19 15.51 -6.20 35.59
C SER A 19 16.54 -6.83 34.64
N THR A 20 16.90 -8.10 34.84
CA THR A 20 17.75 -8.84 33.89
C THR A 20 16.96 -9.22 32.64
N ARG A 21 15.71 -9.68 32.78
CA ARG A 21 14.81 -9.96 31.64
C ARG A 21 14.52 -8.71 30.81
N VAL A 22 14.32 -7.55 31.46
CA VAL A 22 14.12 -6.26 30.77
C VAL A 22 15.38 -5.84 30.01
N ARG A 23 16.56 -5.87 30.65
CA ARG A 23 17.84 -5.53 30.00
C ARG A 23 18.16 -6.43 28.81
N ASP A 24 17.88 -7.74 28.92
CA ASP A 24 18.09 -8.69 27.84
C ASP A 24 17.13 -8.47 26.66
N ASN A 25 15.83 -8.26 26.91
CA ASN A 25 14.90 -7.91 25.83
C ASN A 25 15.32 -6.60 25.14
N GLN A 26 15.72 -5.58 25.91
CA GLN A 26 16.25 -4.33 25.33
C GLN A 26 17.56 -4.54 24.54
N ARG A 27 18.39 -5.52 24.90
CA ARG A 27 19.57 -5.92 24.11
C ARG A 27 19.15 -6.58 22.79
N ARG A 28 18.22 -7.54 22.82
CA ARG A 28 17.67 -8.22 21.63
C ARG A 28 16.96 -7.24 20.70
N HIS A 29 16.19 -6.30 21.23
CA HIS A 29 15.52 -5.26 20.46
C HIS A 29 16.54 -4.36 19.73
N ARG A 30 17.54 -3.83 20.44
CA ARG A 30 18.62 -3.03 19.82
C ARG A 30 19.39 -3.81 18.75
N ALA A 31 19.65 -5.10 18.96
CA ALA A 31 20.26 -5.95 17.95
C ALA A 31 19.39 -6.10 16.68
N ARG A 32 18.08 -6.34 16.82
CA ARG A 32 17.14 -6.39 15.68
C ARG A 32 17.04 -5.05 14.95
N VAL A 33 17.02 -3.94 15.68
CA VAL A 33 16.99 -2.59 15.09
C VAL A 33 18.27 -2.31 14.32
N LYS A 34 19.45 -2.61 14.88
CA LYS A 34 20.74 -2.43 14.20
C LYS A 34 20.82 -3.27 12.92
N ALA A 35 20.51 -4.56 12.98
CA ALA A 35 20.50 -5.43 11.80
C ALA A 35 19.50 -4.99 10.71
N ARG A 36 18.36 -4.40 11.10
CA ARG A 36 17.41 -3.80 10.15
C ARG A 36 17.95 -2.52 9.51
N ILE A 37 18.66 -1.67 10.26
CA ILE A 37 19.31 -0.47 9.73
C ILE A 37 20.37 -0.86 8.72
N GLU A 38 21.28 -1.76 9.09
CA GLU A 38 22.35 -2.27 8.21
C GLU A 38 21.77 -2.84 6.90
N SER A 39 20.75 -3.69 7.00
CA SER A 39 20.07 -4.26 5.81
C SER A 39 19.34 -3.21 4.94
N LEU A 40 18.88 -2.09 5.50
CA LEU A 40 18.27 -0.99 4.74
C LEU A 40 19.34 -0.09 4.10
N GLU A 41 20.46 0.13 4.77
CA GLU A 41 21.62 0.86 4.25
C GLU A 41 22.24 0.11 3.06
N ASP A 42 22.36 -1.22 3.14
CA ASP A 42 22.79 -2.09 2.04
C ASP A 42 21.85 -1.99 0.82
N GLN A 43 20.53 -2.09 1.05
CA GLN A 43 19.52 -1.96 -0.02
C GLN A 43 19.53 -0.57 -0.67
N LEU A 44 19.70 0.48 0.13
CA LEU A 44 19.78 1.86 -0.35
C LEU A 44 21.05 2.09 -1.18
N ASN A 45 22.19 1.56 -0.77
CA ASN A 45 23.43 1.63 -1.54
C ASN A 45 23.32 0.84 -2.87
N ALA A 46 22.76 -0.37 -2.83
CA ALA A 46 22.56 -1.21 -4.02
C ALA A 46 21.65 -0.53 -5.07
N THR A 47 20.48 -0.03 -4.65
CA THR A 47 19.55 0.69 -5.54
C THR A 47 20.14 2.01 -6.05
N GLN A 48 20.90 2.74 -5.24
CA GLN A 48 21.65 3.93 -5.70
C GLN A 48 22.76 3.58 -6.70
N GLN A 49 23.38 2.39 -6.60
CA GLN A 49 24.40 1.93 -7.55
C GLN A 49 23.78 1.49 -8.88
N GLU A 50 22.64 0.81 -8.84
CA GLU A 50 21.84 0.44 -10.00
C GLU A 50 21.34 1.69 -10.75
N LEU A 51 20.77 2.67 -10.04
CA LEU A 51 20.32 3.94 -10.63
C LEU A 51 21.46 4.71 -11.31
N ARG A 52 22.65 4.75 -10.69
CA ARG A 52 23.85 5.37 -11.28
C ARG A 52 24.32 4.64 -12.55
N ALA A 53 24.23 3.30 -12.58
CA ALA A 53 24.54 2.54 -13.79
C ALA A 53 23.50 2.74 -14.90
N ALA A 54 22.22 2.83 -14.55
CA ALA A 54 21.14 3.10 -15.49
C ALA A 54 21.25 4.48 -16.14
N HIS A 55 21.50 5.54 -15.36
CA HIS A 55 21.75 6.89 -15.90
C HIS A 55 22.99 6.92 -16.80
N ALA A 56 24.13 6.36 -16.37
CA ALA A 56 25.33 6.30 -17.20
C ALA A 56 25.12 5.56 -18.54
N ARG A 57 24.23 4.56 -18.57
CA ARG A 57 23.85 3.87 -19.81
C ARG A 57 22.90 4.69 -20.70
N ILE A 58 22.06 5.55 -20.13
CA ILE A 58 21.27 6.54 -20.88
C ILE A 58 22.21 7.58 -21.50
N ASP A 59 23.12 8.17 -20.71
CA ASP A 59 24.12 9.15 -21.18
C ASP A 59 24.97 8.60 -22.34
N GLU A 60 25.39 7.33 -22.26
CA GLU A 60 26.11 6.63 -23.34
C GLU A 60 25.27 6.52 -24.62
N LEU A 61 24.00 6.11 -24.50
CA LEU A 61 23.09 5.95 -25.63
C LEU A 61 22.70 7.29 -26.26
N GLU A 62 22.48 8.33 -25.46
CA GLU A 62 22.23 9.69 -25.94
C GLU A 62 23.45 10.27 -26.65
N SER A 63 24.66 10.03 -26.15
CA SER A 63 25.92 10.42 -26.83
C SER A 63 26.09 9.72 -28.19
N LEU A 64 25.76 8.43 -28.28
CA LEU A 64 25.76 7.69 -29.55
C LEU A 64 24.71 8.23 -30.54
N LEU A 65 23.51 8.58 -30.08
CA LEU A 65 22.47 9.22 -30.90
C LEU A 65 22.83 10.65 -31.31
N ALA A 66 23.56 11.40 -30.47
CA ALA A 66 24.08 12.71 -30.82
C ALA A 66 25.21 12.65 -31.86
N SER A 67 26.02 11.59 -31.84
CA SER A 67 27.04 11.31 -32.87
C SER A 67 26.45 10.85 -34.21
N TYR A 68 25.24 10.29 -34.20
CA TYR A 68 24.48 9.90 -35.39
C TYR A 68 23.09 10.53 -35.39
N PRO A 69 22.98 11.86 -35.63
CA PRO A 69 21.68 12.52 -35.73
C PRO A 69 20.80 11.81 -36.76
N PRO A 70 19.49 11.68 -36.51
CA PRO A 70 18.59 11.04 -37.46
C PRO A 70 18.69 11.76 -38.82
N MET A 71 18.87 10.97 -39.89
CA MET A 71 18.93 11.46 -41.26
C MET A 71 17.57 12.01 -41.69
N ILE A 72 17.24 13.23 -41.27
CA ILE A 72 16.06 13.96 -41.72
C ILE A 72 16.25 14.30 -43.20
N VAL A 73 15.68 13.45 -44.07
CA VAL A 73 15.66 13.65 -45.52
C VAL A 73 14.84 14.89 -45.84
N SER A 74 15.53 16.03 -45.99
CA SER A 74 14.93 17.31 -46.35
C SER A 74 15.15 17.61 -47.83
N SER A 75 14.25 17.10 -48.66
CA SER A 75 14.17 17.46 -50.09
C SER A 75 13.39 18.76 -50.28
N ARG A 76 13.78 19.58 -51.26
CA ARG A 76 13.14 20.85 -51.68
C ARG A 76 13.31 21.03 -53.19
N GLN A 77 12.60 22.01 -53.77
CA GLN A 77 12.57 22.41 -55.19
C GLN A 77 11.74 21.46 -56.08
N GLY A 78 11.06 21.89 -57.15
CA GLY A 78 10.79 23.26 -57.67
C GLY A 78 10.64 23.28 -59.21
N GLU A 79 10.00 24.23 -59.91
CA GLU A 79 9.11 25.36 -59.55
C GLU A 79 8.22 25.76 -60.76
N SER A 80 7.06 26.42 -60.53
CA SER A 80 6.22 27.18 -61.53
C SER A 80 5.50 26.35 -62.62
N ALA A 81 4.45 26.81 -63.33
CA ALA A 81 3.55 27.99 -63.29
C ALA A 81 2.17 27.49 -63.84
N ALA A 82 0.97 28.06 -63.75
CA ALA A 82 0.32 29.32 -63.34
C ALA A 82 -1.19 29.14 -63.70
N GLU A 83 -2.21 29.83 -63.17
CA GLU A 83 -2.37 30.64 -61.95
C GLU A 83 -3.88 30.79 -61.62
N LEU A 84 -4.19 31.24 -60.40
CA LEU A 84 -5.46 31.77 -59.86
C LEU A 84 -6.50 30.77 -59.30
N ALA A 85 -6.98 30.89 -58.05
CA ALA A 85 -6.47 31.68 -56.92
C ALA A 85 -7.02 31.21 -55.56
N VAL A 86 -6.18 30.62 -54.69
CA VAL A 86 -6.27 30.75 -53.21
C VAL A 86 -4.82 30.79 -52.68
N SER A 87 -4.47 31.86 -51.96
CA SER A 87 -3.10 32.18 -51.51
C SER A 87 -2.73 31.51 -50.18
N ASN A 88 -1.47 31.23 -49.82
CA ASN A 88 -0.20 31.20 -50.58
C ASN A 88 0.86 30.36 -49.79
N SER A 89 1.86 29.78 -50.50
CA SER A 89 2.99 28.95 -50.00
C SER A 89 2.63 27.63 -49.29
N GLY A 90 3.18 26.44 -49.60
CA GLY A 90 4.20 26.01 -50.61
C GLY A 90 5.55 25.61 -49.98
N CYS A 91 6.31 24.58 -50.38
CA CYS A 91 6.19 23.48 -51.39
C CYS A 91 6.95 22.22 -50.80
N ASP A 92 7.32 21.10 -51.44
CA ASP A 92 7.45 20.60 -52.83
C ASP A 92 7.24 19.05 -52.92
N GLY A 93 7.08 18.50 -54.14
CA GLY A 93 7.78 17.30 -54.65
C GLY A 93 7.56 15.88 -54.05
N PRO A 94 7.08 14.87 -54.83
CA PRO A 94 6.90 13.49 -54.38
C PRO A 94 7.89 12.46 -54.98
N THR A 95 8.48 11.60 -54.14
CA THR A 95 9.14 10.34 -54.57
C THR A 95 8.66 9.16 -53.73
N CYS A 96 8.38 8.04 -54.37
CA CYS A 96 7.71 6.89 -53.76
C CYS A 96 8.63 5.99 -52.93
N TYR A 97 8.21 5.65 -51.71
CA TYR A 97 8.63 4.41 -51.04
C TYR A 97 7.44 3.66 -50.47
N ARG A 98 7.31 2.40 -50.88
CA ARG A 98 6.29 1.46 -50.39
C ARG A 98 6.65 1.01 -48.96
N HIS A 99 5.99 1.56 -47.96
CA HIS A 99 5.85 0.83 -46.70
C HIS A 99 4.71 -0.18 -46.84
N ILE A 100 5.08 -1.46 -46.75
CA ILE A 100 4.17 -2.57 -46.96
C ILE A 100 3.30 -2.73 -45.71
N LEU A 101 2.06 -2.24 -45.79
CA LEU A 101 1.01 -2.61 -44.83
C LEU A 101 0.53 -4.04 -45.13
N THR A 102 1.37 -5.04 -44.81
CA THR A 102 0.90 -6.42 -44.66
C THR A 102 -0.10 -6.45 -43.51
N THR A 103 -1.36 -6.69 -43.85
CA THR A 103 -2.40 -7.11 -42.89
C THR A 103 -1.94 -8.40 -42.22
N ILE A 104 -1.40 -8.30 -41.00
CA ILE A 104 -1.15 -9.47 -40.16
C ILE A 104 -2.52 -10.00 -39.71
N ASP A 105 -2.80 -11.24 -40.10
CA ASP A 105 -4.08 -11.91 -39.88
C ASP A 105 -4.47 -11.91 -38.39
N GLN A 106 -5.71 -11.49 -38.10
CA GLN A 106 -6.25 -11.47 -36.74
C GLN A 106 -6.65 -12.86 -36.24
N ARG A 107 -6.51 -13.92 -37.05
CA ARG A 107 -7.08 -15.24 -36.78
C ARG A 107 -6.13 -16.30 -36.20
N SER A 108 -4.90 -15.96 -35.82
CA SER A 108 -3.95 -16.89 -35.18
C SER A 108 -3.41 -16.37 -33.85
N ARG A 109 -4.27 -16.31 -32.83
CA ARG A 109 -3.94 -15.94 -31.44
C ARG A 109 -4.59 -16.81 -30.36
N GLN A 110 -5.27 -17.89 -30.75
CA GLN A 110 -6.19 -18.63 -29.86
C GLN A 110 -5.67 -20.02 -29.43
N GLN A 111 -4.44 -20.39 -29.82
CA GLN A 111 -3.82 -21.68 -29.49
C GLN A 111 -2.33 -21.48 -29.14
N ASP A 112 -1.85 -22.27 -28.18
CA ASP A 112 -0.49 -22.28 -27.60
C ASP A 112 0.06 -20.97 -26.99
N LEU A 113 -0.48 -20.61 -25.81
CA LEU A 113 0.35 -20.25 -24.64
C LEU A 113 -0.24 -20.85 -23.35
N ASP A 114 -0.50 -22.15 -23.37
CA ASP A 114 -0.57 -22.93 -22.13
C ASP A 114 0.86 -23.15 -21.59
N LYS A 115 1.00 -23.09 -20.25
CA LYS A 115 2.24 -23.16 -19.44
C LYS A 115 2.99 -21.82 -19.29
N ASN A 116 3.36 -21.55 -18.03
CA ASN A 116 4.27 -20.49 -17.55
C ASN A 116 3.74 -19.03 -17.55
N ALA A 117 2.44 -18.83 -17.29
CA ALA A 117 1.98 -17.60 -16.66
C ALA A 117 2.35 -17.61 -15.17
N VAL A 118 3.30 -16.78 -14.74
CA VAL A 118 3.48 -16.45 -13.31
C VAL A 118 2.33 -15.54 -12.91
N ALA A 119 1.58 -15.91 -11.87
CA ALA A 119 0.37 -15.19 -11.49
C ALA A 119 0.68 -13.75 -11.00
N PRO A 120 0.00 -12.71 -11.54
CA PRO A 120 0.03 -11.39 -10.93
C PRO A 120 -0.76 -11.46 -9.61
N PHE A 121 -0.04 -11.55 -8.48
CA PHE A 121 -0.60 -11.89 -7.17
C PHE A 121 -1.33 -10.70 -6.48
N PHE A 122 -2.21 -10.04 -7.22
CA PHE A 122 -3.12 -8.98 -6.76
C PHE A 122 -4.42 -9.00 -7.58
N GLU A 123 -5.15 -10.12 -7.53
CA GLU A 123 -6.58 -10.07 -7.82
C GLU A 123 -7.28 -9.26 -6.72
N ILE A 124 -7.90 -8.14 -7.09
CA ILE A 124 -8.92 -7.51 -6.25
C ILE A 124 -10.13 -8.45 -6.31
N PRO A 125 -10.56 -9.07 -5.19
CA PRO A 125 -11.65 -10.03 -5.24
C PRO A 125 -12.95 -9.34 -5.69
N PRO A 126 -13.80 -10.00 -6.49
CA PRO A 126 -15.07 -9.42 -6.93
C PRO A 126 -15.96 -9.12 -5.71
N ALA A 127 -16.71 -8.02 -5.80
CA ALA A 127 -17.42 -7.38 -4.69
C ALA A 127 -18.67 -8.12 -4.15
N ASN A 128 -18.64 -9.46 -4.16
CA ASN A 128 -19.64 -10.36 -3.58
C ASN A 128 -19.08 -11.25 -2.45
N VAL A 129 -17.82 -11.07 -2.04
CA VAL A 129 -17.42 -11.46 -0.68
C VAL A 129 -18.20 -10.54 0.27
N PRO A 130 -18.92 -11.06 1.30
CA PRO A 130 -19.45 -10.19 2.34
C PRO A 130 -18.25 -9.49 3.00
N ALA A 131 -18.20 -8.16 2.91
CA ALA A 131 -17.22 -7.40 3.68
C ALA A 131 -17.51 -7.70 5.16
N SER A 132 -16.58 -8.37 5.85
CA SER A 132 -16.78 -8.88 7.22
C SER A 132 -17.50 -7.85 8.06
N ASP A 133 -18.57 -8.23 8.77
CA ASP A 133 -19.49 -7.26 9.39
C ASP A 133 -18.76 -6.25 10.30
N LEU A 134 -17.66 -6.70 10.91
CA LEU A 134 -16.64 -5.92 11.63
C LEU A 134 -16.16 -4.66 10.88
N PHE A 135 -15.91 -4.74 9.57
CA PHE A 135 -15.51 -3.63 8.70
C PHE A 135 -16.68 -2.69 8.39
N SER A 136 -17.91 -3.21 8.31
CA SER A 136 -19.12 -2.39 8.19
C SER A 136 -19.39 -1.62 9.49
N THR A 137 -19.19 -2.24 10.65
CA THR A 137 -19.22 -1.57 11.96
C THR A 137 -18.14 -0.49 12.06
N ALA A 138 -16.91 -0.75 11.59
CA ALA A 138 -15.86 0.27 11.55
C ALA A 138 -16.27 1.52 10.75
N GLN A 139 -16.89 1.34 9.57
CA GLN A 139 -17.38 2.44 8.73
C GLN A 139 -18.58 3.20 9.31
N HIS A 140 -19.31 2.61 10.26
CA HIS A 140 -20.37 3.30 10.99
C HIS A 140 -19.76 4.33 11.95
N TYR A 141 -18.84 3.88 12.81
CA TYR A 141 -18.18 4.72 13.80
C TYR A 141 -17.16 5.72 13.20
N ASP A 142 -16.58 5.45 12.01
CA ASP A 142 -15.75 6.39 11.24
C ASP A 142 -16.46 7.73 10.94
N LYS A 143 -17.80 7.79 11.05
CA LYS A 143 -18.65 8.97 10.78
C LYS A 143 -19.39 9.48 12.02
N ASP A 144 -19.15 8.90 13.20
CA ASP A 144 -19.85 9.27 14.43
C ASP A 144 -19.11 10.38 15.20
N ASP A 145 -19.48 11.62 14.91
CA ASP A 145 -19.02 12.82 15.62
C ASP A 145 -19.45 12.87 17.10
N GLN A 146 -20.36 11.99 17.55
CA GLN A 146 -20.79 11.91 18.96
C GLN A 146 -19.80 11.11 19.83
N LEU A 147 -18.86 10.37 19.23
CA LEU A 147 -17.86 9.61 19.99
C LEU A 147 -16.94 10.52 20.82
N PRO A 148 -16.56 10.12 22.05
CA PRO A 148 -15.68 10.92 22.90
C PRO A 148 -14.33 11.24 22.25
N PRO A 149 -13.73 12.42 22.48
CA PRO A 149 -12.35 12.68 22.08
C PRO A 149 -11.39 11.79 22.86
N VAL A 150 -10.25 11.43 22.25
CA VAL A 150 -9.14 10.75 22.94
C VAL A 150 -8.65 11.64 24.09
N ALA A 151 -8.62 11.10 25.31
CA ALA A 151 -8.19 11.84 26.49
C ALA A 151 -6.65 11.84 26.64
N ALA A 152 -6.13 12.82 27.39
CA ALA A 152 -4.69 13.01 27.58
C ALA A 152 -4.05 11.82 28.32
N GLY A 153 -3.25 11.02 27.60
CA GLY A 153 -2.60 9.81 28.11
C GLY A 153 -3.23 8.49 27.66
N GLU A 154 -4.37 8.51 26.97
CA GLU A 154 -4.95 7.30 26.39
C GLU A 154 -4.13 6.80 25.20
N SER A 155 -3.80 5.51 25.20
CA SER A 155 -3.32 4.80 24.01
C SER A 155 -4.52 4.34 23.20
N THR A 156 -4.61 4.74 21.93
CA THR A 156 -5.73 4.35 21.04
C THR A 156 -5.25 3.87 19.67
N THR A 157 -5.80 2.74 19.24
CA THR A 157 -5.58 2.11 17.93
C THR A 157 -6.68 2.55 16.96
N LEU A 158 -6.39 2.67 15.66
CA LEU A 158 -7.43 2.95 14.65
C LEU A 158 -8.44 1.80 14.60
N CYS A 159 -9.74 2.10 14.46
CA CYS A 159 -10.81 1.09 14.36
C CYS A 159 -10.49 0.02 13.32
N ARG A 160 -10.10 0.43 12.10
CA ARG A 160 -9.75 -0.49 11.00
C ARG A 160 -8.68 -1.51 11.42
N LEU A 161 -7.57 -1.04 12.00
CA LEU A 161 -6.48 -1.91 12.48
C LEU A 161 -6.90 -2.75 13.68
N ALA A 162 -7.76 -2.22 14.57
CA ALA A 162 -8.30 -2.99 15.69
C ALA A 162 -9.16 -4.17 15.21
N TYR A 163 -10.02 -3.96 14.21
CA TYR A 163 -10.82 -5.01 13.60
C TYR A 163 -9.98 -6.01 12.80
N GLU A 164 -8.96 -5.56 12.05
CA GLU A 164 -7.97 -6.45 11.40
C GLU A 164 -7.26 -7.37 12.42
N ILE A 165 -6.88 -6.84 13.59
CA ILE A 165 -6.26 -7.64 14.66
C ILE A 165 -7.28 -8.63 15.25
N ILE A 166 -8.53 -8.20 15.49
CA ILE A 166 -9.57 -9.10 16.06
C ILE A 166 -9.87 -10.25 15.11
N ASP A 167 -10.07 -9.98 13.81
CA ASP A 167 -10.32 -10.98 12.77
C ASP A 167 -9.24 -12.08 12.77
N GLN A 168 -7.96 -11.68 12.84
CA GLN A 168 -6.81 -12.59 12.94
C GLN A 168 -6.77 -13.45 14.22
N HIS A 169 -7.43 -13.02 15.30
CA HIS A 169 -7.44 -13.73 16.59
C HIS A 169 -8.79 -14.43 16.87
N ASN A 170 -9.82 -14.21 16.02
CA ASN A 170 -11.17 -14.74 16.22
C ASN A 170 -11.35 -16.20 15.77
N MET A 171 -10.39 -17.06 16.15
CA MET A 171 -10.39 -18.49 15.84
C MET A 171 -11.60 -19.24 16.44
N ALA A 172 -12.27 -18.65 17.42
CA ALA A 172 -13.49 -19.16 18.04
C ALA A 172 -14.79 -18.78 17.31
N GLY A 173 -14.75 -17.87 16.32
CA GLY A 173 -15.94 -17.44 15.58
C GLY A 173 -16.93 -16.61 16.40
N VAL A 174 -16.44 -15.73 17.29
CA VAL A 174 -17.28 -14.81 18.08
C VAL A 174 -17.95 -13.79 17.16
N GLU A 175 -19.25 -13.58 17.37
CA GLU A 175 -20.11 -12.71 16.56
C GLU A 175 -19.68 -11.23 16.57
N SER A 176 -19.82 -10.58 15.41
CA SER A 176 -19.46 -9.15 15.24
C SER A 176 -20.18 -8.24 16.24
N SER A 177 -21.44 -8.55 16.55
CA SER A 177 -22.24 -7.80 17.53
C SER A 177 -21.74 -7.95 18.97
N GLU A 178 -21.15 -9.09 19.36
CA GLU A 178 -20.56 -9.24 20.69
C GLU A 178 -19.21 -8.51 20.78
N ILE A 179 -18.40 -8.61 19.71
CA ILE A 179 -17.16 -7.83 19.56
C ILE A 179 -17.46 -6.33 19.69
N GLU A 180 -18.44 -5.81 18.94
CA GLU A 180 -18.85 -4.41 19.00
C GLU A 180 -19.30 -3.99 20.40
N ASN A 181 -20.17 -4.78 21.06
CA ASN A 181 -20.64 -4.48 22.42
C ASN A 181 -19.47 -4.38 23.44
N CYS A 182 -18.40 -5.16 23.26
CA CYS A 182 -17.21 -5.10 24.10
C CYS A 182 -16.25 -3.95 23.74
N LEU A 183 -16.13 -3.58 22.47
CA LEU A 183 -15.34 -2.42 22.04
C LEU A 183 -16.02 -1.08 22.34
N ARG A 184 -17.36 -1.05 22.43
CA ARG A 184 -18.18 0.17 22.57
C ARG A 184 -17.71 1.19 23.62
N PRO A 185 -17.36 0.82 24.87
CA PRO A 185 -16.83 1.79 25.86
C PRO A 185 -15.44 2.34 25.50
N GLY A 186 -14.68 1.63 24.65
CA GLY A 186 -13.36 2.02 24.20
C GLY A 186 -13.34 2.93 22.98
N PHE A 187 -14.45 3.11 22.25
CA PHE A 187 -14.46 3.97 21.06
C PHE A 187 -14.16 5.44 21.41
N ARG A 188 -13.44 6.09 20.49
CA ARG A 188 -13.10 7.51 20.49
C ARG A 188 -13.17 8.03 19.04
N ARG A 189 -13.55 9.29 18.84
CA ARG A 189 -13.50 9.92 17.51
C ARG A 189 -12.07 10.16 17.03
N ALA A 190 -11.93 10.46 15.75
CA ALA A 190 -10.66 10.79 15.09
C ALA A 190 -9.87 11.90 15.81
N THR A 191 -8.54 11.77 15.89
CA THR A 191 -7.65 12.80 16.43
C THR A 191 -7.35 13.87 15.39
N ARG A 192 -7.32 13.49 14.11
CA ARG A 192 -7.22 14.40 12.95
C ARG A 192 -8.31 14.08 11.93
N MET A 193 -8.73 15.07 11.15
CA MET A 193 -9.70 14.88 10.07
C MET A 193 -9.24 13.78 9.11
N GLY A 194 -10.12 12.82 8.83
CA GLY A 194 -9.85 11.70 7.91
C GLY A 194 -9.10 10.49 8.49
N GLU A 195 -8.74 10.47 9.79
CA GLU A 195 -8.13 9.28 10.42
C GLU A 195 -9.11 8.10 10.64
N GLY A 196 -10.41 8.38 10.70
CA GLY A 196 -11.43 7.42 11.12
C GLY A 196 -11.53 7.29 12.65
N CYS A 197 -12.41 6.41 13.13
CA CYS A 197 -12.58 6.18 14.56
C CYS A 197 -11.38 5.45 15.16
N ARG A 198 -11.29 5.52 16.49
CA ARG A 198 -10.23 4.91 17.29
C ARG A 198 -10.84 4.10 18.42
N VAL A 199 -10.11 3.13 18.95
CA VAL A 199 -10.50 2.34 20.13
C VAL A 199 -9.36 2.30 21.14
N GLU A 200 -9.69 2.33 22.42
CA GLU A 200 -8.73 2.24 23.52
C GLU A 200 -7.97 0.91 23.47
N THR A 201 -6.63 1.00 23.41
CA THR A 201 -5.74 -0.16 23.19
C THR A 201 -5.83 -1.20 24.32
N THR A 202 -6.17 -0.75 25.53
CA THR A 202 -6.45 -1.58 26.72
C THR A 202 -7.65 -2.52 26.50
N ILE A 203 -8.75 -1.97 26.00
CA ILE A 203 -10.02 -2.67 25.76
C ILE A 203 -9.88 -3.62 24.57
N LEU A 204 -9.15 -3.21 23.53
CA LEU A 204 -8.79 -4.08 22.41
C LEU A 204 -8.07 -5.37 22.87
N TYR A 205 -7.00 -5.24 23.67
CA TYR A 205 -6.27 -6.43 24.15
C TYR A 205 -7.08 -7.25 25.18
N ALA A 206 -7.87 -6.61 26.04
CA ALA A 206 -8.77 -7.32 26.96
C ALA A 206 -9.85 -8.15 26.22
N LEU A 207 -10.26 -7.72 25.01
CA LEU A 207 -11.14 -8.52 24.14
C LEU A 207 -10.38 -9.69 23.49
N ILE A 208 -9.16 -9.46 23.00
CA ILE A 208 -8.33 -10.51 22.38
C ILE A 208 -8.02 -11.64 23.38
N ASP A 209 -7.61 -11.29 24.61
CA ASP A 209 -7.37 -12.25 25.71
C ASP A 209 -8.62 -13.08 26.06
N ARG A 210 -9.83 -12.55 25.79
CA ARG A 210 -11.11 -13.22 26.03
C ARG A 210 -11.53 -14.15 24.89
N ILE A 211 -11.24 -13.77 23.64
CA ILE A 211 -11.59 -14.55 22.45
C ILE A 211 -10.62 -15.72 22.22
N ASN A 212 -9.35 -15.55 22.59
CA ASN A 212 -8.31 -16.57 22.46
C ASN A 212 -7.62 -16.87 23.80
N PRO A 213 -8.31 -17.53 24.76
CA PRO A 213 -7.72 -17.94 26.04
C PRO A 213 -6.68 -19.06 25.85
N VAL A 214 -5.54 -18.90 26.52
CA VAL A 214 -4.36 -19.81 26.47
C VAL A 214 -4.46 -20.93 27.53
#